data_AF-A0A6B3FBC2-F1
#
_entry.id   AF-A0A6B3FBC2-F1
#
_cell.length_a   1.000
_cell.length_b   1.000
_cell.length_c   1.000
_cell.angle_alpha   90.00
_cell.angle_beta   90.00
_cell.angle_gamma   90.00
#
_symmetry.space_group_name_H-M   'P 1'
#
loop_
_entity.id
_entity.type
_entity.pdbx_description
1 polymer ?
#
loop_
_entity_poly.entity_id
_entity_poly.type
_entity_poly.pdbx_seq_one_letter_code
_entity_poly.pdbx_strand_id
1 'polypeptide(L)' 'IGAMYEGDASRKRTLVDHGFRLPSALDNRPLKWEEFQKRIGQAVYLSATPGNYELSRSDGFVEQIIRPTGLVDPEIVVKP' A
#
# COMPACT_ATOMS: atom_id res chain seq x y z
N ILE A 1 0.52 5.35 1.03
CA ILE A 1 0.38 4.84 2.41
C ILE A 1 -0.69 5.68 3.12
N GLY A 2 -1.65 5.08 3.83
CA GLY A 2 -2.64 5.81 4.66
C GLY A 2 -4.04 6.03 4.07
N ALA A 3 -4.28 5.72 2.79
CA ALA A 3 -5.58 6.01 2.14
C ALA A 3 -6.76 5.16 2.67
N MET A 4 -6.48 3.97 3.22
CA MET A 4 -7.53 3.02 3.59
C MET A 4 -8.35 3.46 4.81
N TYR A 5 -7.68 3.83 5.92
CA TYR A 5 -8.35 4.31 7.12
C TYR A 5 -9.06 5.65 6.88
N GLU A 6 -8.36 6.64 6.32
CA GLU A 6 -8.91 8.00 6.15
C GLU A 6 -10.10 8.01 5.18
N GLY A 7 -10.03 7.24 4.09
CA GLY A 7 -11.13 7.10 3.16
C GLY A 7 -12.37 6.43 3.77
N ASP A 8 -12.18 5.39 4.59
CA ASP A 8 -13.28 4.72 5.31
C ASP A 8 -13.88 5.62 6.40
N ALA A 9 -13.02 6.29 7.18
CA ALA A 9 -13.44 7.20 8.25
C ALA A 9 -14.28 8.36 7.72
N SER A 10 -13.87 8.97 6.59
CA SER A 10 -14.62 10.04 5.95
C SER A 10 -16.02 9.57 5.53
N ARG A 11 -16.13 8.43 4.84
CA ARG A 11 -17.43 7.90 4.37
C ARG A 11 -18.35 7.52 5.53
N LYS A 12 -17.82 6.87 6.58
CA LYS A 12 -18.62 6.46 7.74
C LYS A 12 -19.05 7.64 8.59
N ARG A 13 -18.24 8.68 8.71
CA ARG A 13 -18.62 9.90 9.43
C ARG A 13 -19.88 10.53 8.82
N THR A 14 -19.95 10.65 7.50
CA THR A 14 -21.17 11.11 6.81
C THR A 14 -22.40 10.26 7.16
N LEU A 15 -22.27 8.94 7.21
CA LEU A 15 -23.39 8.06 7.58
C LEU A 15 -23.83 8.22 9.04
N VAL A 16 -22.89 8.46 9.95
CA VAL A 16 -23.18 8.68 11.38
C VAL A 16 -23.80 10.06 11.59
N ASP A 17 -23.25 11.10 10.96
CA ASP A 17 -23.72 12.49 11.10
C ASP A 17 -25.16 12.66 10.58
N HIS A 18 -25.54 11.90 9.54
CA HIS A 18 -26.90 11.89 9.01
C HIS A 18 -27.80 10.80 9.63
N GLY A 19 -27.38 10.15 10.71
CA GLY A 19 -28.21 9.21 11.48
C GLY A 19 -28.46 7.84 10.82
N PHE A 20 -27.78 7.52 9.72
CA PHE A 20 -27.89 6.21 9.05
C PHE A 20 -27.13 5.10 9.78
N ARG A 21 -26.17 5.45 10.64
CA ARG A 21 -25.38 4.49 11.44
C ARG A 21 -25.14 5.01 12.85
N LEU A 22 -25.04 4.08 13.80
CA LEU A 22 -24.61 4.39 15.16
C LEU A 22 -23.12 4.81 15.18
N PRO A 23 -22.69 5.62 16.16
CA PRO A 23 -21.27 6.02 16.30
C PRO A 23 -20.29 4.84 16.39
N SER A 24 -20.71 3.70 16.95
CA SER A 24 -19.89 2.48 17.04
C SER A 24 -19.51 1.89 15.68
N ALA A 25 -20.19 2.27 14.60
CA ALA A 25 -19.82 1.83 13.24
C ALA A 25 -18.42 2.33 12.82
N LEU A 26 -17.90 3.40 13.45
CA LEU A 26 -16.56 3.93 13.21
C LEU A 26 -15.44 3.01 13.72
N ASP A 27 -15.73 2.16 14.72
CA ASP A 27 -14.75 1.24 15.30
C ASP A 27 -14.53 0.00 14.43
N ASN A 28 -15.53 -0.38 13.63
CA ASN A 28 -15.39 -1.43 12.63
C ASN A 28 -14.75 -0.85 11.37
N ARG A 29 -13.43 -0.78 11.32
CA ARG A 29 -12.70 -0.05 10.27
C ARG A 29 -11.41 -0.76 9.84
N PRO A 30 -10.84 -0.40 8.69
CA PRO A 30 -9.48 -0.79 8.33
C PRO A 30 -8.46 -0.34 9.38
N LEU A 31 -7.33 -1.04 9.44
CA LEU A 31 -6.20 -0.65 10.26
C LEU A 31 -5.59 0.65 9.75
N LYS A 32 -5.14 1.49 10.69
CA LYS A 32 -4.20 2.56 10.40
C LYS A 32 -2.86 1.96 9.99
N TRP A 33 -2.04 2.76 9.31
CA TRP A 33 -0.74 2.30 8.83
C TRP A 33 0.17 1.83 9.98
N GLU A 34 0.15 2.54 11.10
CA GLU A 34 0.93 2.21 12.30
C GLU A 34 0.41 0.94 12.99
N GLU A 35 -0.90 0.70 12.96
CA GLU A 35 -1.51 -0.52 13.49
C GLU A 35 -1.14 -1.74 12.66
N PHE A 36 -1.11 -1.58 11.33
CA PHE A 36 -0.67 -2.61 10.39
C PHE A 36 0.81 -2.95 10.62
N GLN A 37 1.70 -1.94 10.65
CA GLN A 37 3.14 -2.15 10.84
C GLN A 37 3.48 -2.92 12.12
N LYS A 38 2.71 -2.74 13.19
CA LYS A 38 2.90 -3.47 14.46
C LYS A 38 2.51 -4.95 14.39
N ARG A 39 1.72 -5.37 13.39
CA ARG A 39 1.11 -6.71 13.32
C ARG A 39 1.70 -7.62 12.24
N ILE A 40 2.43 -7.07 11.28
CA ILE A 40 2.88 -7.83 10.09
C ILE A 40 4.08 -8.75 10.36
N GLY A 41 4.87 -8.49 11.41
CA GLY A 41 6.10 -9.23 11.65
C GLY A 41 7.09 -9.06 10.49
N GLN A 42 7.69 -10.16 10.03
CA GLN A 42 8.56 -10.18 8.86
C GLN A 42 7.75 -10.12 7.57
N ALA A 43 8.09 -9.19 6.68
CA ALA A 43 7.42 -8.99 5.40
C ALA A 43 8.43 -8.92 4.25
N VAL A 44 8.04 -9.41 3.07
CA VAL A 44 8.80 -9.29 1.83
C VAL A 44 8.05 -8.32 0.91
N TYR A 45 8.71 -7.22 0.54
CA TYR A 45 8.18 -6.26 -0.42
C TYR A 45 8.64 -6.64 -1.83
N LEU A 46 7.69 -6.81 -2.76
CA LEU A 46 7.98 -7.24 -4.13
C LEU A 46 7.45 -6.18 -5.11
N SER A 47 8.36 -5.52 -5.82
CA SER A 47 8.05 -4.53 -6.86
C SER A 47 9.21 -4.42 -7.84
N ALA A 48 8.92 -4.11 -9.11
CA ALA A 48 9.93 -3.72 -10.09
C ALA A 48 10.43 -2.27 -9.86
N THR A 49 9.64 -1.46 -9.16
CA THR A 49 9.96 -0.08 -8.79
C THR A 49 9.58 0.14 -7.31
N PRO A 50 10.44 -0.28 -6.36
CA PRO A 50 10.17 -0.13 -4.93
C PRO A 50 9.97 1.34 -4.55
N GLY A 51 8.97 1.61 -3.71
CA GLY A 51 8.72 2.94 -3.17
C GLY A 51 9.69 3.31 -2.04
N ASN A 52 9.63 4.58 -1.62
CA ASN A 52 10.50 5.10 -0.56
C ASN A 52 10.35 4.34 0.77
N TYR A 53 9.15 3.84 1.08
CA TYR A 53 8.91 3.13 2.33
C TYR A 53 9.64 1.79 2.35
N GLU A 54 9.49 1.00 1.30
CA GLU A 54 10.14 -0.29 1.13
C GLU A 54 11.65 -0.12 1.17
N LEU A 55 12.19 0.86 0.43
CA LEU A 55 13.62 1.19 0.44
C LEU A 55 14.14 1.60 1.82
N SER A 56 13.35 2.37 2.60
CA SER A 56 13.75 2.79 3.95
C SER A 56 13.67 1.68 5.01
N ARG A 57 12.93 0.61 4.75
CA ARG A 57 12.68 -0.48 5.70
C ARG A 57 13.62 -1.67 5.52
N SER A 58 14.30 -1.74 4.39
CA SER A 58 15.15 -2.85 4.03
C SER A 58 16.62 -2.47 4.14
N ASP A 59 17.44 -3.35 4.74
CA ASP A 59 18.90 -3.18 4.80
C ASP A 59 19.60 -3.46 3.44
N GLY A 60 18.82 -3.89 2.44
CA GLY A 60 19.24 -4.19 1.07
C GLY A 60 18.09 -4.79 0.27
N PHE A 61 18.31 -5.10 -1.00
CA PHE A 61 17.31 -5.73 -1.87
C PHE A 61 17.91 -6.86 -2.70
N VAL A 62 17.05 -7.78 -3.13
CA VAL A 62 17.39 -8.86 -4.06
C VAL A 62 16.75 -8.54 -5.39
N GLU A 63 17.54 -8.50 -6.46
CA GLU A 63 17.05 -8.24 -7.82
C GLU A 63 16.92 -9.52 -8.63
N GLN A 64 15.81 -9.62 -9.36
CA GLN A 64 15.60 -10.66 -10.36
C GLN A 64 15.39 -10.00 -11.73
N ILE A 65 16.50 -9.77 -12.44
CA ILE A 65 16.51 -9.07 -13.74
C ILE A 65 16.31 -10.06 -14.90
N ILE A 66 16.95 -11.23 -14.82
CA ILE A 66 16.95 -12.20 -15.92
C ILE A 66 15.61 -12.93 -15.99
N ARG A 67 14.95 -12.84 -17.15
CA ARG A 67 13.72 -13.57 -17.44
C ARG A 67 14.06 -15.02 -17.84
N PRO A 68 13.35 -16.04 -17.32
CA PRO A 68 13.58 -17.44 -17.69
C PRO A 68 13.46 -17.72 -19.21
N THR A 69 12.70 -16.88 -19.93
CA THR A 69 12.50 -16.98 -21.39
C THR A 69 13.60 -16.34 -22.23
N GLY A 70 14.53 -15.60 -21.62
CA GLY A 70 15.56 -14.84 -22.33
C GLY A 70 15.06 -13.53 -22.98
N LEU A 71 13.82 -13.12 -22.74
CA LEU A 71 13.29 -11.84 -23.24
C LEU A 71 14.09 -10.65 -22.68
N VAL A 72 14.47 -9.73 -23.57
CA VAL A 72 15.20 -8.50 -23.25
C VAL A 72 14.25 -7.32 -23.03
N ASP A 73 14.74 -6.28 -22.34
CA ASP A 73 14.00 -5.03 -22.22
C ASP A 73 13.86 -4.35 -23.60
N PRO A 74 12.72 -3.69 -23.86
CA PRO A 74 12.48 -3.06 -25.15
C PRO A 74 13.37 -1.84 -25.36
N GLU A 75 13.63 -1.51 -26.63
CA GLU A 75 14.28 -0.23 -26.98
C GLU A 75 13.39 0.96 -26.62
N ILE A 76 13.99 2.00 -26.04
CA ILE A 76 13.29 3.24 -25.71
C ILE A 76 13.34 4.17 -26.92
N VAL A 77 12.18 4.54 -27.47
CA VAL A 77 12.05 5.49 -28.59
C VAL A 77 11.37 6.76 -28.11
N VAL A 78 12.07 7.91 -28.19
CA VAL A 78 11.51 9.22 -27.87
C VAL A 78 10.87 9.81 -29.13
N LYS A 79 9.58 10.15 -29.06
CA LYS A 79 8.87 10.85 -30.14
C LYS A 79 8.65 12.32 -29.73
N PRO A 80 8.79 13.27 -30.68
CA PRO A 80 8.54 14.69 -30.44
C PRO A 80 7.08 15.00 -30.15
#